data_AF-A0A0R3RNM6-F1
#
_entry.id   AF-A0A0R3RNM6-F1
#
_cell.length_a   1.000
_cell.length_b   1.000
_cell.length_c   1.000
_cell.angle_alpha   90.00
_cell.angle_beta   90.00
_cell.angle_gamma   90.00
#
_symmetry.space_group_name_H-M   'P 1'
#
loop_
_entity.id
_entity.type
_entity.pdbx_description
1 polymer ?
#
loop_
_entity_poly.entity_id
_entity_poly.type
_entity_poly.pdbx_seq_one_letter_code
_entity_poly.pdbx_strand_id
1 'polypeptide(L)'
;MFPAFGLGAKIPQALNNPENLEAEPYCRGIDGVLEAYRIAKRKIMPSDRAEYLAVLNAVDKIAENEGKNGLHYFILLIFISGSSIANFKRLLDAISNVRKTPISIIFMGRRMADLNGFCSTASSKRNAFPSGVKTNSDFVEFIDLNSVMIQEATAKQNERRIAERALRNVPWHLIAYMHKNNIAAKPPIQVGQ
;
A
#
# COMPACT_ATOMS: atom_id res chain seq x y z
N MET A 1 7.77 -6.53 13.42
CA MET A 1 8.70 -6.44 12.27
C MET A 1 7.92 -5.88 11.07
N PHE A 2 8.58 -5.35 10.04
CA PHE A 2 7.93 -4.78 8.87
C PHE A 2 8.29 -5.57 7.61
N PRO A 3 7.32 -6.18 6.90
CA PRO A 3 7.55 -6.69 5.56
C PRO A 3 7.96 -5.56 4.60
N ALA A 4 9.06 -5.71 3.87
CA ALA A 4 9.57 -4.75 2.90
C ALA A 4 9.89 -5.44 1.58
N PHE A 5 9.33 -4.91 0.49
CA PHE A 5 9.45 -5.50 -0.84
C PHE A 5 9.95 -4.46 -1.86
N GLY A 6 10.78 -4.92 -2.80
CA GLY A 6 11.20 -4.13 -3.97
C GLY A 6 10.42 -4.56 -5.22
N LEU A 7 10.07 -3.60 -6.09
CA LEU A 7 9.35 -3.84 -7.34
C LEU A 7 10.02 -3.10 -8.49
N GLY A 8 9.89 -3.63 -9.71
CA GLY A 8 10.31 -2.93 -10.93
C GLY A 8 11.82 -2.73 -11.02
N ALA A 9 12.59 -3.76 -10.69
CA ALA A 9 14.03 -3.72 -10.79
C ALA A 9 14.62 -5.07 -11.16
N LYS A 10 15.78 -5.05 -11.82
CA LYS A 10 16.59 -6.23 -12.11
C LYS A 10 17.85 -6.20 -11.25
N ILE A 11 18.25 -7.35 -10.73
CA ILE A 11 19.56 -7.51 -10.12
C ILE A 11 20.53 -7.87 -11.27
N PRO A 12 21.63 -7.12 -11.48
CA PRO A 12 22.65 -7.47 -12.46
C PRO A 12 23.15 -8.90 -12.24
N GLN A 13 23.35 -9.67 -13.30
CA GLN A 13 23.73 -11.08 -13.21
C GLN A 13 25.01 -11.31 -12.38
N ALA A 14 25.96 -10.36 -12.39
CA ALA A 14 27.17 -10.41 -11.57
C ALA A 14 26.93 -10.28 -10.04
N LEU A 15 25.72 -9.88 -9.62
CA LEU A 15 25.32 -9.70 -8.22
C LEU A 15 24.22 -10.71 -7.79
N ASN A 16 23.83 -11.62 -8.68
CA ASN A 16 22.85 -12.69 -8.41
C ASN A 16 23.49 -13.81 -7.58
N ASN A 17 23.80 -13.53 -6.31
CA ASN A 17 24.03 -14.60 -5.35
C ASN A 17 22.67 -15.15 -4.89
N PRO A 18 22.44 -16.47 -4.88
CA PRO A 18 21.17 -17.07 -4.46
C PRO A 18 20.74 -16.65 -3.05
N GLU A 19 21.69 -16.40 -2.15
CA GLU A 19 21.43 -15.91 -0.78
C GLU A 19 20.75 -14.51 -0.73
N ASN A 20 20.88 -13.68 -1.78
CA ASN A 20 20.25 -12.34 -1.82
C ASN A 20 18.73 -12.40 -2.10
N LEU A 21 18.19 -13.55 -2.54
CA LEU A 21 16.77 -13.75 -2.86
C LEU A 21 16.02 -14.52 -1.76
N GLU A 22 16.73 -15.13 -0.82
CA GLU A 22 16.18 -15.99 0.24
C GLU A 22 16.03 -15.30 1.59
N ALA A 23 16.49 -14.05 1.73
CA ALA A 23 16.29 -13.30 2.96
C ALA A 23 14.79 -13.06 3.21
N GLU A 24 14.32 -13.48 4.39
CA GLU A 24 12.97 -13.18 4.85
C GLU A 24 12.70 -11.68 4.69
N PRO A 25 11.54 -11.26 4.15
CA PRO A 25 11.30 -9.86 3.77
C PRO A 25 11.06 -8.95 4.99
N TYR A 26 11.52 -9.31 6.18
CA TYR A 26 11.22 -8.61 7.42
C TYR A 26 12.38 -7.70 7.85
N CYS A 27 12.06 -6.42 7.96
CA CYS A 27 12.94 -5.41 8.53
C CYS A 27 12.60 -5.14 9.99
N ARG A 28 13.64 -4.92 10.81
CA ARG A 28 13.48 -4.48 12.21
C ARG A 28 13.30 -2.96 12.24
N GLY A 29 12.06 -2.51 12.46
CA GLY A 29 11.73 -1.09 12.53
C GLY A 29 11.81 -0.38 11.17
N ILE A 30 11.47 0.92 11.17
CA ILE A 30 11.52 1.76 9.97
C ILE A 30 12.97 1.99 9.52
N ASP A 31 13.92 2.11 10.45
CA ASP A 31 15.34 2.26 10.11
C ASP A 31 15.86 1.06 9.32
N GLY A 32 15.43 -0.16 9.67
CA GLY A 32 15.74 -1.37 8.90
C GLY A 32 15.19 -1.33 7.48
N VAL A 33 13.96 -0.83 7.29
CA VAL A 33 13.36 -0.65 5.96
C VAL A 33 14.16 0.35 5.13
N LEU A 34 14.55 1.47 5.73
CA LEU A 34 15.36 2.50 5.07
C LEU A 34 16.73 1.96 4.68
N GLU A 35 17.36 1.15 5.53
CA GLU A 35 18.65 0.55 5.23
C GLU A 35 18.56 -0.49 4.11
N ALA A 36 17.57 -1.39 4.16
CA ALA A 36 17.31 -2.34 3.09
C ALA A 36 17.09 -1.62 1.75
N TYR A 37 16.34 -0.51 1.75
CA TYR A 37 16.16 0.33 0.56
C TYR A 37 17.48 0.91 0.04
N ARG A 38 18.34 1.47 0.90
CA ARG A 38 19.65 2.04 0.51
C ARG A 38 20.58 0.98 -0.07
N ILE A 39 20.59 -0.23 0.50
CA ILE A 39 21.37 -1.37 -0.01
C ILE A 39 20.84 -1.80 -1.37
N ALA A 40 19.52 -2.04 -1.49
CA ALA A 40 18.89 -2.48 -2.73
C ALA A 40 19.15 -1.49 -3.87
N LYS A 41 18.94 -0.18 -3.62
CA LYS A 41 19.13 0.88 -4.63
C LYS A 41 20.53 0.88 -5.26
N ARG A 42 21.57 0.48 -4.53
CA ARG A 42 22.95 0.39 -5.05
C ARG A 42 23.21 -0.85 -5.90
N LYS A 43 22.40 -1.90 -5.74
CA LYS A 43 22.59 -3.22 -6.36
C LYS A 43 21.66 -3.49 -7.53
N ILE A 44 20.62 -2.68 -7.72
CA ILE A 44 19.56 -2.93 -8.71
C ILE A 44 19.61 -1.96 -9.88
N MET A 45 19.20 -2.44 -11.05
CA MET A 45 18.91 -1.62 -12.22
C MET A 45 17.38 -1.41 -12.33
N PRO A 46 16.89 -0.16 -12.41
CA PRO A 46 15.46 0.08 -12.58
C PRO A 46 14.90 -0.60 -13.83
N SER A 47 13.68 -1.12 -13.72
CA SER A 47 12.92 -1.68 -14.83
C SER A 47 11.52 -1.07 -14.86
N ASP A 48 11.05 -0.81 -16.07
CA ASP A 48 9.67 -0.43 -16.40
C ASP A 48 8.65 -1.56 -16.17
N ARG A 49 9.10 -2.81 -16.00
CA ARG A 49 8.24 -3.98 -15.76
C ARG A 49 8.01 -4.23 -14.28
N ALA A 50 7.34 -3.29 -13.60
CA ALA A 50 6.85 -3.54 -12.25
C ALA A 50 5.72 -4.60 -12.27
N GLU A 51 5.84 -5.61 -11.40
CA GLU A 51 4.85 -6.67 -11.23
C GLU A 51 4.26 -6.64 -9.82
N TYR A 52 3.19 -5.87 -9.66
CA TYR A 52 2.53 -5.64 -8.37
C TYR A 52 1.85 -6.89 -7.81
N LEU A 53 1.45 -7.84 -8.67
CA LEU A 53 0.67 -9.01 -8.27
C LEU A 53 1.40 -9.87 -7.23
N ALA A 54 2.70 -10.10 -7.40
CA ALA A 54 3.48 -10.93 -6.47
C ALA A 54 3.51 -10.33 -5.05
N VAL A 55 3.76 -9.03 -4.94
CA VAL A 55 3.79 -8.32 -3.65
C VAL A 55 2.40 -8.21 -3.04
N LEU A 56 1.39 -7.85 -3.85
CA LEU A 56 0.01 -7.78 -3.38
C LEU A 56 -0.47 -9.13 -2.84
N ASN A 57 -0.22 -10.24 -3.55
CA ASN A 57 -0.59 -11.58 -3.10
C ASN A 57 0.17 -12.00 -1.84
N ALA A 58 1.47 -11.68 -1.75
CA ALA A 58 2.26 -11.99 -0.56
C ALA A 58 1.71 -11.29 0.69
N VAL A 59 1.41 -10.00 0.59
CA VAL A 59 0.87 -9.21 1.71
C VAL A 59 -0.58 -9.60 2.01
N ASP A 60 -1.40 -9.88 0.99
CA ASP A 60 -2.78 -10.39 1.15
C ASP A 60 -2.78 -11.68 1.98
N LYS A 61 -1.87 -12.62 1.68
CA LYS A 61 -1.73 -13.86 2.44
C LYS A 61 -1.29 -13.64 3.89
N ILE A 62 -0.38 -12.69 4.14
CA ILE A 62 0.02 -12.31 5.51
C ILE A 62 -1.21 -11.75 6.26
N ALA A 63 -1.94 -10.83 5.63
CA ALA A 63 -3.12 -10.22 6.22
C ALA A 63 -4.25 -11.22 6.47
N GLU A 64 -4.46 -12.18 5.56
CA GLU A 64 -5.42 -13.28 5.75
C GLU A 64 -5.06 -14.13 6.97
N ASN A 65 -3.80 -14.55 7.09
CA ASN A 65 -3.37 -15.46 8.15
C ASN A 65 -3.40 -14.81 9.54
N GLU A 66 -2.88 -13.59 9.66
CA GLU A 66 -2.72 -12.92 10.95
C GLU A 66 -3.96 -12.11 11.34
N GLY A 67 -4.69 -11.58 10.37
CA GLY A 67 -5.76 -10.62 10.62
C GLY A 67 -7.17 -11.20 10.68
N LYS A 68 -7.39 -12.47 10.26
CA LYS A 68 -8.74 -13.08 10.16
C LYS A 68 -9.58 -12.98 11.44
N ASN A 69 -8.94 -13.06 12.60
CA ASN A 69 -9.63 -13.02 13.90
C ASN A 69 -9.80 -11.59 14.46
N GLY A 70 -9.55 -10.56 13.64
CA GLY A 70 -9.64 -9.15 14.04
C GLY A 70 -8.53 -8.68 14.97
N LEU A 71 -7.46 -9.46 15.11
CA LEU A 71 -6.32 -9.13 15.98
C LEU A 71 -5.32 -8.17 15.32
N HIS A 72 -5.17 -8.30 14.00
CA HIS A 72 -4.23 -7.53 13.21
C HIS A 72 -4.94 -6.90 12.02
N TYR A 73 -4.57 -5.67 11.71
CA TYR A 73 -4.98 -4.97 10.51
C TYR A 73 -3.75 -4.36 9.85
N PHE A 74 -3.66 -4.50 8.54
CA PHE A 74 -2.44 -4.22 7.78
C PHE A 74 -2.58 -2.93 6.97
N ILE A 75 -1.47 -2.21 6.83
CA ILE A 75 -1.38 -1.06 5.94
C ILE A 75 -0.20 -1.32 5.00
N LEU A 76 -0.48 -1.43 3.71
CA LEU A 76 0.51 -1.57 2.65
C LEU A 76 0.72 -0.22 1.97
N LEU A 77 1.89 0.39 2.18
CA LEU A 77 2.30 1.62 1.51
C LEU A 77 3.19 1.28 0.31
N ILE A 78 2.77 1.67 -0.90
CA ILE A 78 3.49 1.45 -2.15
C ILE A 78 3.90 2.80 -2.73
N PHE A 79 5.21 3.00 -2.87
CA PHE A 79 5.76 4.17 -3.54
C PHE A 79 5.84 3.94 -5.06
N ILE A 80 5.25 4.83 -5.84
CA ILE A 80 5.27 4.80 -7.31
C ILE A 80 6.02 6.02 -7.86
N SER A 81 6.95 5.79 -8.77
CA SER A 81 7.58 6.84 -9.58
C SER A 81 6.80 7.05 -10.88
N GLY A 82 6.61 8.30 -11.29
CA GLY A 82 5.66 8.74 -12.33
C GLY A 82 5.88 8.22 -13.76
N SER A 83 6.84 7.33 -14.01
CA SER A 83 7.03 6.62 -15.30
C SER A 83 6.58 5.15 -15.28
N SER A 84 6.18 4.59 -14.12
CA SER A 84 5.93 3.15 -13.93
C SER A 84 4.47 2.69 -14.18
N ILE A 85 3.64 3.55 -14.76
CA ILE A 85 2.20 3.27 -14.99
C ILE A 85 1.95 2.54 -16.33
N ALA A 86 3.00 2.03 -17.00
CA ALA A 86 2.85 1.19 -18.20
C ALA A 86 1.91 -0.02 -17.99
N ASN A 87 1.62 -0.39 -16.73
CA ASN A 87 0.80 -1.53 -16.36
C ASN A 87 -0.37 -1.20 -15.41
N PHE A 88 -1.01 -0.03 -15.53
CA PHE A 88 -2.18 0.32 -14.68
C PHE A 88 -3.28 -0.74 -14.72
N LYS A 89 -3.57 -1.29 -15.91
CA LYS A 89 -4.52 -2.40 -16.05
C LYS A 89 -4.10 -3.61 -15.20
N ARG A 90 -2.84 -4.02 -15.28
CA ARG A 90 -2.32 -5.13 -14.45
C ARG A 90 -2.35 -4.81 -12.95
N LEU A 91 -2.14 -3.54 -12.57
CA LEU A 91 -2.27 -3.09 -11.19
C LEU A 91 -3.73 -3.22 -10.71
N LEU A 92 -4.70 -2.74 -11.49
CA LEU A 92 -6.12 -2.90 -11.17
C LEU A 92 -6.55 -4.37 -11.12
N ASP A 93 -6.09 -5.18 -12.08
CA ASP A 93 -6.34 -6.62 -12.10
C ASP A 93 -5.75 -7.28 -10.84
N ALA A 94 -4.53 -6.90 -10.45
CA ALA A 94 -3.90 -7.40 -9.23
C ALA A 94 -4.64 -6.96 -7.96
N ILE A 95 -5.08 -5.69 -7.87
CA ILE A 95 -5.90 -5.19 -6.76
C ILE A 95 -7.23 -5.96 -6.69
N SER A 96 -7.85 -6.26 -7.83
CA SER A 96 -9.10 -7.02 -7.86
C SER A 96 -8.96 -8.47 -7.39
N ASN A 97 -7.72 -9.00 -7.42
CA ASN A 97 -7.39 -10.33 -6.92
C ASN A 97 -7.05 -10.35 -5.43
N VAL A 98 -6.73 -9.19 -4.83
CA VAL A 98 -6.57 -9.07 -3.38
C VAL A 98 -7.88 -9.45 -2.72
N ARG A 99 -7.84 -10.46 -1.85
CA ARG A 99 -9.03 -11.05 -1.24
C ARG A 99 -9.60 -10.11 -0.18
N LYS A 100 -10.75 -10.49 0.39
CA LYS A 100 -11.41 -9.81 1.51
C LYS A 100 -10.57 -9.94 2.79
N THR A 101 -9.39 -9.33 2.83
CA THR A 101 -8.44 -9.36 3.95
C THR A 101 -8.43 -8.03 4.71
N PRO A 102 -8.00 -8.01 5.98
CA PRO A 102 -7.96 -6.81 6.82
C PRO A 102 -6.77 -5.94 6.46
N ILE A 103 -6.82 -5.32 5.28
CA ILE A 103 -5.73 -4.50 4.75
C ILE A 103 -6.24 -3.19 4.16
N SER A 104 -5.47 -2.13 4.35
CA SER A 104 -5.54 -0.90 3.54
C SER A 104 -4.32 -0.83 2.62
N ILE A 105 -4.51 -0.46 1.35
CA ILE A 105 -3.41 -0.28 0.39
C ILE A 105 -3.34 1.19 -0.01
N ILE A 106 -2.18 1.81 0.17
CA ILE A 106 -1.96 3.21 -0.15
C ILE A 106 -0.89 3.30 -1.23
N PHE A 107 -1.28 3.74 -2.41
CA PHE A 107 -0.36 4.10 -3.48
C PHE A 107 0.03 5.57 -3.36
N MET A 108 1.32 5.85 -3.26
CA MET A 108 1.84 7.20 -3.08
C MET A 108 2.93 7.50 -4.09
N GLY A 109 2.85 8.65 -4.76
CA GLY A 109 3.81 9.04 -5.78
C GLY A 109 3.63 10.46 -6.24
N ARG A 110 4.44 10.90 -7.21
CA ARG A 110 4.23 12.18 -7.90
C ARG A 110 3.54 11.93 -9.23
N ARG A 111 2.64 12.84 -9.65
CA ARG A 111 1.87 12.74 -10.90
C ARG A 111 0.90 11.54 -10.88
N MET A 112 0.23 11.36 -9.75
CA MET A 112 -0.78 10.33 -9.53
C MET A 112 -2.21 10.83 -9.85
N ALA A 113 -2.39 12.13 -10.13
CA ALA A 113 -3.70 12.73 -10.40
C ALA A 113 -4.48 12.02 -11.52
N ASP A 114 -3.79 11.61 -12.60
CA ASP A 114 -4.41 10.91 -13.72
C ASP A 114 -4.98 9.54 -13.27
N LEU A 115 -4.31 8.86 -12.32
CA LEU A 115 -4.71 7.54 -11.82
C LEU A 115 -6.01 7.57 -11.03
N ASN A 116 -6.22 8.62 -10.24
CA ASN A 116 -7.44 8.77 -9.45
C ASN A 116 -8.67 8.96 -10.36
N GLY A 117 -8.49 9.71 -11.46
CA GLY A 117 -9.50 9.84 -12.52
C GLY A 117 -9.85 8.51 -13.18
N PHE A 118 -8.86 7.65 -13.46
CA PHE A 118 -9.11 6.33 -14.03
C PHE A 118 -9.79 5.37 -13.05
N CYS A 119 -9.42 5.39 -11.76
CA CYS A 119 -10.04 4.51 -10.76
C CYS A 119 -11.49 4.92 -10.47
N SER A 120 -11.77 6.22 -10.38
CA SER A 120 -13.13 6.74 -10.18
C SER A 120 -14.05 6.45 -11.36
N THR A 121 -13.55 6.57 -12.60
CA THR A 121 -14.31 6.21 -13.82
C THR A 121 -14.52 4.71 -13.99
N ALA A 122 -13.52 3.87 -13.67
CA ALA A 122 -13.64 2.40 -13.65
C ALA A 122 -14.59 1.89 -12.56
N SER A 123 -14.64 2.59 -11.42
CA SER A 123 -15.59 2.35 -10.32
C SER A 123 -17.03 2.69 -10.72
N SER A 124 -17.22 3.79 -11.44
CA SER A 124 -18.55 4.27 -11.85
C SER A 124 -19.24 3.34 -12.86
N LYS A 125 -18.51 2.48 -13.57
CA LYS A 125 -19.08 1.45 -14.46
C LYS A 125 -19.59 0.21 -13.74
N ARG A 126 -19.36 0.05 -12.43
CA ARG A 126 -19.61 -1.21 -11.73
C ARG A 126 -20.64 -1.22 -10.60
N ASN A 127 -21.16 -0.09 -10.08
CA ASN A 127 -22.25 -0.15 -9.09
C ASN A 127 -23.07 1.15 -9.04
N ALA A 128 -24.34 1.05 -9.44
CA ALA A 128 -25.39 2.00 -9.12
C ALA A 128 -25.99 1.63 -7.75
N PHE A 129 -25.61 2.35 -6.69
CA PHE A 129 -26.34 2.39 -5.42
C PHE A 129 -26.54 3.84 -4.98
N PRO A 130 -27.68 4.17 -4.34
CA PRO A 130 -28.07 5.55 -4.06
C PRO A 130 -27.39 6.10 -2.79
N SER A 131 -26.94 7.35 -2.91
CA SER A 131 -26.46 8.26 -1.87
C SER A 131 -25.06 8.01 -1.26
N GLY A 132 -24.17 8.99 -1.46
CA GLY A 132 -23.25 9.45 -0.42
C GLY A 132 -21.80 8.99 -0.42
N VAL A 133 -21.46 7.79 -0.90
CA VAL A 133 -20.06 7.32 -0.88
C VAL A 133 -19.70 6.70 -2.23
N LYS A 134 -19.06 7.50 -3.09
CA LYS A 134 -18.47 7.05 -4.36
C LYS A 134 -17.02 6.65 -4.13
N THR A 135 -16.71 5.35 -4.18
CA THR A 135 -15.88 4.69 -5.20
C THR A 135 -15.68 3.23 -4.82
N ASN A 136 -15.46 2.39 -5.82
CA ASN A 136 -15.35 0.94 -5.71
C ASN A 136 -13.93 0.57 -5.23
N SER A 137 -13.59 0.96 -4.01
CA SER A 137 -12.48 0.41 -3.24
C SER A 137 -12.60 0.80 -1.78
N ASP A 138 -13.22 -0.06 -0.96
CA ASP A 138 -13.36 0.15 0.49
C ASP A 138 -12.02 0.11 1.25
N PHE A 139 -10.88 0.03 0.55
CA PHE A 139 -9.57 -0.22 1.15
C PHE A 139 -8.34 0.29 0.38
N VAL A 140 -8.48 0.93 -0.80
CA VAL A 140 -7.33 1.41 -1.60
C VAL A 140 -7.36 2.93 -1.79
N GLU A 141 -6.24 3.58 -1.52
CA GLU A 141 -6.02 5.01 -1.73
C GLU A 141 -4.94 5.28 -2.77
N PHE A 142 -5.16 6.32 -3.59
CA PHE A 142 -4.14 6.87 -4.49
C PHE A 142 -3.84 8.31 -4.08
N ILE A 143 -2.57 8.60 -3.78
CA ILE A 143 -2.13 9.89 -3.23
C ILE A 143 -1.05 10.49 -4.13
N ASP A 144 -1.39 11.63 -4.72
CA ASP A 144 -0.41 12.47 -5.43
C ASP A 144 0.29 13.39 -4.43
N LEU A 145 1.58 13.20 -4.24
CA LEU A 145 2.40 14.05 -3.37
C LEU A 145 2.37 15.52 -3.83
N ASN A 146 2.22 15.79 -5.14
CA ASN A 146 2.14 17.16 -5.64
C ASN A 146 0.87 17.89 -5.19
N SER A 147 -0.22 17.18 -4.86
CA SER A 147 -1.46 17.80 -4.36
C SER A 147 -1.48 18.00 -2.85
N VAL A 148 -0.51 17.43 -2.13
CA VAL A 148 -0.42 17.45 -0.66
C VAL A 148 0.71 18.35 -0.17
N MET A 149 1.84 18.37 -0.89
CA MET A 149 3.00 19.17 -0.53
C MET A 149 2.84 20.63 -0.92
N ILE A 150 3.27 21.53 -0.03
CA ILE A 150 3.30 22.98 -0.26
C ILE A 150 4.77 23.42 -0.33
N GLN A 151 5.15 24.15 -1.38
CA GLN A 151 6.56 24.49 -1.63
C GLN A 151 7.13 25.43 -0.57
N GLU A 152 6.33 26.36 -0.07
CA GLU A 152 6.70 27.37 0.91
C GLU A 152 6.70 26.83 2.35
N ALA A 153 6.19 25.61 2.55
CA ALA A 153 6.11 24.99 3.87
C ALA A 153 7.40 24.26 4.25
N THR A 154 7.67 24.20 5.55
CA THR A 154 8.79 23.41 6.08
C THR A 154 8.59 21.92 5.83
N ALA A 155 9.69 21.16 5.82
CA ALA A 155 9.65 19.70 5.66
C ALA A 155 8.72 19.03 6.69
N LYS A 156 8.77 19.46 7.95
CA LYS A 156 7.92 18.94 9.04
C LYS A 156 6.43 19.21 8.81
N GLN A 157 6.09 20.38 8.27
CA GLN A 157 4.70 20.69 7.93
C GLN A 157 4.20 19.81 6.78
N ASN A 158 5.04 19.60 5.75
CA ASN A 158 4.69 18.71 4.64
C ASN A 158 4.61 17.24 5.07
N GLU A 159 5.50 16.78 5.95
CA GLU A 159 5.44 15.44 6.56
C GLU A 159 4.10 15.21 7.26
N ARG A 160 3.67 16.17 8.09
CA ARG A 160 2.36 16.12 8.75
C ARG A 160 1.21 16.04 7.75
N ARG A 161 1.21 16.88 6.72
CA ARG A 161 0.17 16.85 5.68
C ARG A 161 0.12 15.53 4.92
N ILE A 162 1.29 14.97 4.59
CA ILE A 162 1.40 13.67 3.92
C ILE A 162 0.83 12.57 4.81
N ALA A 163 1.21 12.54 6.09
CA ALA A 163 0.69 11.56 7.04
C ALA A 163 -0.83 11.69 7.24
N GLU A 164 -1.33 12.91 7.45
CA GLU A 164 -2.77 13.18 7.59
C GLU A 164 -3.55 12.76 6.35
N ARG A 165 -3.04 13.03 5.14
CA ARG A 165 -3.71 12.62 3.89
C ARG A 165 -3.65 11.10 3.68
N ALA A 166 -2.53 10.47 4.02
CA ALA A 166 -2.33 9.03 3.85
C ALA A 166 -3.21 8.19 4.76
N LEU A 167 -3.34 8.61 6.01
CA LEU A 167 -4.03 7.81 7.03
C LEU A 167 -5.51 8.17 7.17
N ARG A 168 -5.99 9.24 6.51
CA ARG A 168 -7.36 9.76 6.64
C ARG A 168 -8.45 8.69 6.55
N ASN A 169 -8.37 7.80 5.57
CA ASN A 169 -9.43 6.82 5.28
C ASN A 169 -9.17 5.43 5.89
N VAL A 170 -7.97 5.18 6.43
CA VAL A 170 -7.61 3.90 7.05
C VAL A 170 -8.57 3.49 8.18
N PRO A 171 -8.99 4.39 9.09
CA PRO A 171 -10.00 4.04 10.10
C PRO A 171 -11.32 3.56 9.49
N TRP A 172 -11.76 4.17 8.38
CA TRP A 172 -12.98 3.75 7.71
C TRP A 172 -12.83 2.41 7.01
N HIS A 173 -11.70 2.13 6.37
CA HIS A 173 -11.41 0.83 5.78
C HIS A 173 -11.42 -0.28 6.84
N LEU A 174 -10.83 -0.02 8.01
CA LEU A 174 -10.84 -0.92 9.16
C LEU A 174 -12.28 -1.22 9.60
N ILE A 175 -13.08 -0.18 9.87
CA ILE A 175 -14.46 -0.30 10.32
C ILE A 175 -15.30 -1.06 9.29
N ALA A 176 -15.19 -0.69 8.01
CA ALA A 176 -15.89 -1.35 6.92
C ALA A 176 -15.56 -2.85 6.84
N TYR A 177 -14.28 -3.21 6.98
CA TYR A 177 -13.85 -4.61 7.03
C TYR A 177 -14.46 -5.35 8.23
N MET A 178 -14.38 -4.78 9.44
CA MET A 178 -14.87 -5.43 10.65
C MET A 178 -16.38 -5.68 10.60
N HIS A 179 -17.17 -4.68 10.18
CA HIS A 179 -18.62 -4.84 10.00
C HIS A 179 -18.97 -5.88 8.94
N LYS A 180 -18.32 -5.82 7.77
CA LYS A 180 -18.58 -6.76 6.67
C LYS A 180 -18.31 -8.22 7.04
N ASN A 181 -17.38 -8.46 7.98
CA ASN A 181 -17.01 -9.80 8.43
C ASN A 181 -17.60 -10.16 9.80
N ASN A 182 -18.51 -9.36 10.35
CA ASN A 182 -19.13 -9.58 11.66
C ASN A 182 -18.11 -9.76 12.81
N ILE A 183 -17.01 -9.01 12.75
CA ILE A 183 -15.97 -9.03 13.79
C ILE A 183 -16.33 -7.97 14.83
N ALA A 184 -16.64 -8.42 16.05
CA ALA A 184 -16.93 -7.53 17.16
C ALA A 184 -15.66 -6.89 17.72
N ALA A 185 -15.78 -5.65 18.17
CA ALA A 185 -14.73 -4.99 18.93
C ALA A 185 -14.45 -5.78 20.22
N LYS A 186 -13.17 -6.06 20.48
CA LYS A 186 -12.75 -6.63 21.76
C LYS A 186 -12.92 -5.58 22.87
N PRO A 187 -13.17 -6.02 24.13
CA PRO A 187 -13.22 -5.08 25.24
C PRO A 187 -11.93 -4.25 25.32
N PRO A 188 -12.02 -2.98 25.78
CA PRO A 188 -10.85 -2.14 25.94
C PRO A 188 -9.78 -2.83 26.80
N ILE A 189 -8.52 -2.74 26.38
CA ILE A 189 -7.40 -3.21 27.20
C ILE A 189 -7.39 -2.32 28.45
N GLN A 190 -7.71 -2.90 29.61
CA GLN A 190 -7.55 -2.22 30.88
C GLN A 190 -6.05 -2.07 31.14
N VAL A 191 -5.51 -0.88 30.88
CA VAL A 191 -4.17 -0.54 31.31
C VAL A 191 -4.25 -0.35 32.82
N GLY A 192 -3.67 -1.27 33.59
CA GLY A 192 -3.59 -1.17 35.04
C GLY A 192 -3.00 0.19 35.44
N GLN A 193 -3.67 0.87 36.36
CA GLN A 193 -3.20 2.12 36.96
C GLN A 193 -1.96 1.90 37.81
#